data_AF-A0A1G7L1A2-F1
#
_entry.id   AF-A0A1G7L1A2-F1
#
_cell.length_a   1.000
_cell.length_b   1.000
_cell.length_c   1.000
_cell.angle_alpha   90.00
_cell.angle_beta   90.00
_cell.angle_gamma   90.00
#
_symmetry.space_group_name_H-M   'P 1'
#
loop_
_entity.id
_entity.type
_entity.pdbx_description
1 polymer ?
#
loop_
_entity_poly.entity_id
_entity_poly.type
_entity_poly.pdbx_seq_one_letter_code
_entity_poly.pdbx_strand_id
1 'polypeptide(L)'
;MQEGMSPAPAVRRPSALLRALVVAGAVAVAAPVVVLADLGTASAQEPAGTAVVGRLLQAWPEKAPGEEHAHAEAAAPLSWVETADGSVRVPTEDLAGVPAGATVELTVGADVRDEGTEEHGLEPAQRVLSTASVTPATTVAAVRRPVTNQVTIVLVAPAGTSPDAALVPADVAAVVDGTVADFWSEQTDGAVRFGVAASSGWLRTTAGCTDPTALWDEAADAVGFRPGPGKHLMLHLSSGTATQPGCSYALAEVGAGPSSGGRLYVRETLPSVIAHELGHNLGLSHSSGRQCDETVETGNCRTTGYRDFYDVMGVSWSQLGSLNALQAARLGVLPAGALRSLDVHDDAAPVVLAPTGTRTGTRALRLTDAEGTDYWLEYRTATGADAWLGRAASNPYRLETGVLLRREAEFPDTSVLLDGTPSASSGWDDDLQAALPVDVPVVLSGGDFTVTVRSTTADGAAVDVVPTTPAVAAAPPAPREEGAGRLLAADGDSADGGSTDGGSTGRGAAAPGHDAAVDVPAAAPGQLPVTVPSTPLPAAAGATRAPALAPAAGSTSTGSLLVVAAVAGIGLTGTALLALRRARLRTR
;
A
#
# COMPACT_ATOMS: atom_id res chain seq x y z
N MET A 1 61.70 -59.43 6.70
CA MET A 1 61.62 -60.41 7.81
C MET A 1 60.32 -60.10 8.55
N GLN A 2 59.23 -60.83 8.28
CA GLN A 2 58.86 -62.15 8.86
C GLN A 2 58.43 -61.99 10.34
N GLU A 3 57.25 -62.39 10.83
CA GLU A 3 56.18 -63.34 10.42
C GLU A 3 54.84 -62.84 11.04
N GLY A 4 53.64 -63.05 10.48
CA GLY A 4 52.92 -64.33 10.25
C GLY A 4 52.19 -64.74 11.54
N MET A 5 50.97 -65.32 11.61
CA MET A 5 50.04 -65.97 10.69
C MET A 5 48.80 -66.29 11.59
N SER A 6 47.55 -65.89 11.28
CA SER A 6 46.39 -66.74 10.87
C SER A 6 46.13 -68.05 11.66
N PRO A 7 44.89 -68.62 11.73
CA PRO A 7 43.87 -68.56 10.67
C PRO A 7 42.37 -68.58 11.10
N ALA A 8 41.50 -68.37 10.11
CA ALA A 8 40.11 -68.84 10.09
C ALA A 8 40.04 -70.35 9.76
N PRO A 9 38.84 -70.96 9.84
CA PRO A 9 38.33 -71.55 8.61
C PRO A 9 36.83 -71.30 8.39
N ALA A 10 36.48 -71.46 7.11
CA ALA A 10 35.19 -71.22 6.52
C ALA A 10 34.38 -72.52 6.28
N VAL A 11 33.23 -72.31 5.63
CA VAL A 11 32.49 -73.19 4.71
C VAL A 11 31.37 -74.05 5.33
N ARG A 12 30.11 -73.71 5.04
CA ARG A 12 29.24 -74.38 4.02
C ARG A 12 27.76 -73.96 4.19
N ARG A 13 27.19 -73.37 3.13
CA ARG A 13 25.76 -73.51 2.80
C ARG A 13 25.56 -74.82 2.03
N PRO A 14 24.36 -75.42 2.12
CA PRO A 14 23.58 -75.56 0.89
C PRO A 14 22.13 -75.11 1.04
N SER A 15 21.63 -74.61 -0.08
CA SER A 15 20.27 -74.30 -0.47
C SER A 15 19.31 -75.50 -0.39
N ALA A 16 18.02 -75.23 -0.11
CA ALA A 16 16.89 -75.43 -1.05
C ALA A 16 15.55 -75.80 -0.37
N LEU A 17 14.49 -75.01 -0.67
CA LEU A 17 13.08 -75.39 -0.88
C LEU A 17 12.26 -75.84 0.36
N LEU A 18 10.96 -75.57 0.57
CA LEU A 18 9.87 -74.94 -0.18
C LEU A 18 8.64 -74.83 0.75
N ARG A 19 7.73 -73.88 0.46
CA ARG A 19 6.27 -73.82 0.78
C ARG A 19 5.79 -73.30 2.14
N ALA A 20 5.16 -72.12 2.10
CA ALA A 20 3.77 -71.88 2.56
C ALA A 20 3.33 -70.49 2.04
N LEU A 21 2.54 -70.45 0.96
CA LEU A 21 1.08 -70.22 0.96
C LEU A 21 0.68 -68.79 1.33
N VAL A 22 0.51 -67.99 0.27
CA VAL A 22 -0.18 -66.71 0.21
C VAL A 22 -1.67 -66.95 0.39
N VAL A 23 -2.30 -66.27 1.36
CA VAL A 23 -3.74 -66.01 1.35
C VAL A 23 -3.92 -64.49 1.31
N ALA A 24 -4.39 -64.03 0.15
CA ALA A 24 -4.84 -62.67 -0.07
C ALA A 24 -6.23 -62.50 0.56
N GLY A 25 -6.35 -61.55 1.48
CA GLY A 25 -7.62 -61.02 1.96
C GLY A 25 -7.66 -59.52 1.68
N ALA A 26 -8.17 -59.14 0.52
CA ALA A 26 -8.42 -57.75 0.16
C ALA A 26 -9.72 -57.29 0.85
N VAL A 27 -9.60 -56.42 1.86
CA VAL A 27 -10.71 -55.60 2.35
C VAL A 27 -10.59 -54.25 1.64
N ALA A 28 -11.44 -54.04 0.64
CA ALA A 28 -11.61 -52.75 -0.01
C ALA A 28 -12.41 -51.82 0.91
N VAL A 29 -11.71 -50.98 1.68
CA VAL A 29 -12.32 -49.78 2.25
C VAL A 29 -12.28 -48.72 1.16
N ALA A 30 -13.44 -48.42 0.60
CA ALA A 30 -13.64 -47.28 -0.28
C ALA A 30 -13.47 -46.00 0.55
N ALA A 31 -12.25 -45.46 0.61
CA ALA A 31 -12.03 -44.07 0.98
C ALA A 31 -12.36 -43.21 -0.25
N PRO A 32 -13.12 -42.10 -0.10
CA PRO A 32 -13.27 -41.16 -1.19
C PRO A 32 -11.89 -40.56 -1.44
N VAL A 33 -11.34 -40.82 -2.63
CA VAL A 33 -10.25 -40.00 -3.17
C VAL A 33 -10.86 -38.64 -3.39
N VAL A 34 -10.75 -37.77 -2.38
CA VAL A 34 -10.83 -36.34 -2.60
C VAL A 34 -9.59 -36.04 -3.44
N VAL A 35 -9.80 -35.89 -4.75
CA VAL A 35 -8.86 -35.18 -5.60
C VAL A 35 -8.85 -33.77 -5.02
N LEU A 36 -7.90 -33.50 -4.13
CA LEU A 36 -7.45 -32.14 -3.88
C LEU A 36 -6.91 -31.69 -5.24
N ALA A 37 -7.73 -30.93 -5.98
CA ALA A 37 -7.18 -30.07 -7.00
C ALA A 37 -6.09 -29.25 -6.31
N ASP A 38 -4.88 -29.27 -6.87
CA ASP A 38 -3.88 -28.25 -6.59
C ASP A 38 -4.55 -26.90 -6.82
N LEU A 39 -4.97 -26.25 -5.74
CA LEU A 39 -5.24 -24.82 -5.74
C LEU A 39 -3.90 -24.13 -5.47
N GLY A 40 -2.98 -24.29 -6.41
CA GLY A 40 -1.97 -23.26 -6.60
C GLY A 40 -2.67 -22.15 -7.36
N THR A 41 -3.08 -21.10 -6.66
CA THR A 41 -3.60 -19.88 -7.29
C THR A 41 -2.42 -19.16 -7.93
N ALA A 42 -2.16 -19.49 -9.19
CA ALA A 42 -1.24 -18.79 -10.06
C ALA A 42 -1.87 -17.48 -10.56
N SER A 43 -1.04 -16.50 -10.93
CA SER A 43 -1.39 -15.43 -11.86
C SER A 43 -2.27 -15.97 -13.00
N ALA A 44 -3.53 -15.51 -13.05
CA ALA A 44 -4.51 -16.01 -14.00
C ALA A 44 -4.41 -15.18 -15.28
N GLN A 45 -3.82 -15.76 -16.34
CA GLN A 45 -3.99 -15.23 -17.68
C GLN A 45 -5.43 -15.49 -18.11
N GLU A 46 -6.24 -14.45 -18.21
CA GLU A 46 -7.64 -14.57 -18.56
C GLU A 46 -7.80 -14.48 -20.08
N PRO A 47 -8.74 -15.22 -20.69
CA PRO A 47 -9.04 -15.03 -22.10
C PRO A 47 -9.47 -13.59 -22.38
N ALA A 48 -8.96 -12.99 -23.46
CA ALA A 48 -9.38 -11.64 -23.85
C ALA A 48 -10.91 -11.55 -24.02
N GLY A 49 -11.50 -10.51 -23.46
CA GLY A 49 -12.96 -10.30 -23.38
C GLY A 49 -13.61 -10.88 -22.12
N THR A 50 -12.83 -11.45 -21.19
CA THR A 50 -13.34 -11.96 -19.91
C THR A 50 -13.62 -10.82 -18.94
N ALA A 51 -14.76 -10.91 -18.25
CA ALA A 51 -15.09 -10.02 -17.14
C ALA A 51 -14.44 -10.52 -15.86
N VAL A 52 -13.63 -9.68 -15.23
CA VAL A 52 -12.90 -9.92 -13.99
C VAL A 52 -13.52 -9.06 -12.90
N VAL A 53 -14.00 -9.68 -11.83
CA VAL A 53 -14.53 -8.99 -10.65
C VAL A 53 -13.64 -9.30 -9.46
N GLY A 54 -13.11 -8.27 -8.81
CA GLY A 54 -12.21 -8.46 -7.70
C GLY A 54 -11.79 -7.17 -7.02
N ARG A 55 -10.91 -7.29 -6.03
CA ARG A 55 -10.35 -6.16 -5.30
C ARG A 55 -9.12 -5.63 -6.05
N LEU A 56 -9.09 -4.34 -6.33
CA LEU A 56 -7.90 -3.68 -6.85
C LEU A 56 -6.80 -3.70 -5.78
N LEU A 57 -5.69 -4.34 -6.09
CA LEU A 57 -4.44 -4.28 -5.37
C LEU A 57 -3.49 -3.38 -6.13
N GLN A 58 -2.86 -2.47 -5.42
CA GLN A 58 -1.75 -1.69 -5.93
C GLN A 58 -0.55 -1.92 -5.04
N ALA A 59 0.62 -2.12 -5.62
CA ALA A 59 1.86 -2.28 -4.86
C ALA A 59 3.01 -1.48 -5.45
N TRP A 60 3.90 -1.00 -4.58
CA TRP A 60 5.03 -0.12 -4.94
C TRP A 60 6.35 -0.86 -5.04
N PRO A 61 6.96 -0.98 -6.23
CA PRO A 61 8.28 -1.57 -6.34
C PRO A 61 9.36 -0.56 -5.92
N GLU A 62 10.12 -0.89 -4.89
CA GLU A 62 11.23 -0.07 -4.42
C GLU A 62 12.54 -0.38 -5.17
N LYS A 63 13.38 0.64 -5.32
CA LYS A 63 14.78 0.53 -5.83
C LYS A 63 15.75 0.47 -4.65
N ALA A 64 16.96 -0.06 -4.86
CA ALA A 64 17.93 -0.16 -3.76
C ALA A 64 18.47 1.24 -3.37
N PRO A 65 18.84 1.47 -2.09
CA PRO A 65 19.37 2.74 -1.65
C PRO A 65 20.58 3.17 -2.49
N GLY A 66 20.52 4.37 -3.06
CA GLY A 66 21.59 4.93 -3.92
C GLY A 66 21.50 4.55 -5.41
N GLU A 67 20.52 3.75 -5.83
CA GLU A 67 20.17 3.56 -7.26
C GLU A 67 19.13 4.57 -7.76
N GLU A 68 18.71 5.49 -6.89
CA GLU A 68 17.93 6.69 -7.21
C GLU A 68 18.78 7.66 -8.04
N HIS A 69 18.93 7.37 -9.33
CA HIS A 69 19.53 8.31 -10.25
C HIS A 69 18.61 9.53 -10.39
N ALA A 70 19.22 10.71 -10.43
CA ALA A 70 18.55 12.01 -10.49
C ALA A 70 17.66 12.23 -11.75
N HIS A 71 17.57 11.24 -12.65
CA HIS A 71 16.69 11.25 -13.82
C HIS A 71 15.55 10.22 -13.76
N ALA A 72 15.41 9.46 -12.67
CA ALA A 72 14.33 8.48 -12.57
C ALA A 72 12.99 9.21 -12.31
N GLU A 73 12.02 9.00 -13.20
CA GLU A 73 10.61 9.21 -12.86
C GLU A 73 10.26 8.33 -11.64
N ALA A 74 9.26 8.73 -10.84
CA ALA A 74 8.79 7.89 -9.74
C ALA A 74 8.44 6.50 -10.29
N ALA A 75 8.98 5.43 -9.71
CA ALA A 75 8.73 4.07 -10.19
C ALA A 75 7.22 3.85 -10.23
N ALA A 76 6.63 3.46 -11.36
CA ALA A 76 5.18 3.38 -11.42
C ALA A 76 4.66 2.26 -10.50
N PRO A 77 3.52 2.49 -9.84
CA PRO A 77 2.88 1.47 -9.04
C PRO A 77 2.41 0.33 -9.94
N LEU A 78 2.35 -0.87 -9.37
CA LEU A 78 1.93 -2.09 -10.05
C LEU A 78 0.50 -2.43 -9.61
N SER A 79 -0.35 -2.84 -10.56
CA SER A 79 -1.77 -3.12 -10.27
C SER A 79 -2.17 -4.56 -10.59
N TRP A 80 -3.00 -5.14 -9.70
CA TRP A 80 -3.66 -6.42 -9.90
C TRP A 80 -5.12 -6.34 -9.48
N VAL A 81 -5.96 -7.17 -10.09
CA VAL A 81 -7.30 -7.47 -9.57
C VAL A 81 -7.26 -8.83 -8.89
N GLU A 82 -7.44 -8.82 -7.57
CA GLU A 82 -7.53 -10.03 -6.74
C GLU A 82 -8.95 -10.59 -6.79
N THR A 83 -9.07 -11.79 -7.38
CA THR A 83 -10.32 -12.52 -7.53
C THR A 83 -10.37 -13.72 -6.57
N ALA A 84 -11.46 -14.48 -6.59
CA ALA A 84 -11.55 -15.72 -5.83
C ALA A 84 -10.61 -16.83 -6.35
N ASP A 85 -10.19 -16.74 -7.62
CA ASP A 85 -9.44 -17.79 -8.32
C ASP A 85 -7.96 -17.42 -8.53
N GLY A 86 -7.54 -16.22 -8.13
CA GLY A 86 -6.17 -15.71 -8.27
C GLY A 86 -6.13 -14.21 -8.57
N SER A 87 -4.94 -13.70 -8.85
CA SER A 87 -4.71 -12.30 -9.24
C SER A 87 -4.56 -12.17 -10.75
N VAL A 88 -5.10 -11.08 -11.30
CA VAL A 88 -4.94 -10.70 -12.72
C VAL A 88 -4.16 -9.39 -12.77
N ARG A 89 -2.95 -9.40 -13.35
CA ARG A 89 -2.14 -8.17 -13.51
C ARG A 89 -2.75 -7.28 -14.59
N VAL A 90 -2.87 -5.98 -14.28
CA VAL A 90 -3.45 -4.98 -15.18
C VAL A 90 -2.55 -3.74 -15.21
N PRO A 91 -2.45 -3.01 -16.35
CA PRO A 91 -1.71 -1.76 -16.40
C PRO A 91 -2.29 -0.76 -15.41
N THR A 92 -1.43 -0.06 -14.68
CA THR A 92 -1.86 0.86 -13.62
C THR A 92 -2.47 2.14 -14.20
N GLU A 93 -1.95 2.60 -15.33
CA GLU A 93 -2.47 3.75 -16.07
C GLU A 93 -3.91 3.56 -16.54
N ASP A 94 -4.32 2.31 -16.81
CA ASP A 94 -5.69 1.96 -17.20
C ASP A 94 -6.69 2.13 -16.04
N LEU A 95 -6.21 2.27 -14.80
CA LEU A 95 -7.00 2.41 -13.57
C LEU A 95 -6.73 3.71 -12.82
N ALA A 96 -6.24 4.75 -13.51
CA ALA A 96 -6.01 6.06 -12.92
C ALA A 96 -7.27 6.60 -12.21
N GLY A 97 -7.09 7.06 -10.96
CA GLY A 97 -8.17 7.59 -10.12
C GLY A 97 -9.05 6.54 -9.43
N VAL A 98 -8.82 5.24 -9.65
CA VAL A 98 -9.47 4.18 -8.87
C VAL A 98 -8.67 3.93 -7.58
N PRO A 99 -9.26 4.08 -6.39
CA PRO A 99 -8.53 3.93 -5.14
C PRO A 99 -8.16 2.45 -4.88
N ALA A 100 -6.95 2.23 -4.35
CA ALA A 100 -6.51 0.93 -3.87
C ALA A 100 -7.53 0.31 -2.90
N GLY A 101 -7.73 -1.00 -3.02
CA GLY A 101 -8.71 -1.75 -2.23
C GLY A 101 -10.16 -1.65 -2.73
N ALA A 102 -10.46 -0.82 -3.73
CA ALA A 102 -11.79 -0.79 -4.34
C ALA A 102 -12.14 -2.14 -4.96
N THR A 103 -13.42 -2.52 -4.93
CA THR A 103 -13.91 -3.63 -5.75
C THR A 103 -14.20 -3.11 -7.15
N VAL A 104 -13.59 -3.73 -8.15
CA VAL A 104 -13.69 -3.34 -9.56
C VAL A 104 -14.26 -4.49 -10.39
N GLU A 105 -15.06 -4.12 -11.39
CA GLU A 105 -15.49 -5.01 -12.48
C GLU A 105 -14.90 -4.50 -13.79
N LEU A 106 -13.98 -5.29 -14.35
CA LEU A 106 -13.20 -4.95 -15.54
C LEU A 106 -13.44 -5.99 -16.64
N THR A 107 -13.33 -5.59 -17.90
CA THR A 107 -13.14 -6.54 -19.00
C THR A 107 -11.68 -6.48 -19.44
N VAL A 108 -10.97 -7.61 -19.40
CA VAL A 108 -9.54 -7.67 -19.74
C VAL A 108 -9.32 -8.08 -21.19
N GLY A 109 -8.22 -7.62 -21.77
CA GLY A 109 -7.85 -7.78 -23.17
C GLY A 109 -6.64 -8.67 -23.37
N ALA A 110 -5.90 -8.43 -24.45
CA ALA A 110 -4.65 -9.12 -24.71
C ALA A 110 -3.53 -8.61 -23.79
N ASP A 111 -2.49 -9.45 -23.66
CA ASP A 111 -1.27 -9.14 -22.93
C ASP A 111 -0.58 -7.89 -23.47
N VAL A 112 -0.06 -7.09 -22.55
CA VAL A 112 0.75 -5.91 -22.81
C VAL A 112 2.01 -5.98 -21.97
N ARG A 113 3.11 -5.49 -22.55
CA ARG A 113 4.36 -5.25 -21.85
C ARG A 113 4.32 -3.80 -21.39
N ASP A 114 4.07 -3.62 -20.10
CA ASP A 114 4.03 -2.33 -19.43
C ASP A 114 5.35 -2.10 -18.66
N GLU A 115 5.45 -0.97 -17.96
CA GLU A 115 6.63 -0.61 -17.18
C GLU A 115 7.04 -1.72 -16.20
N GLY A 116 6.11 -2.36 -15.50
CA GLY A 116 6.48 -3.45 -14.60
C GLY A 116 7.03 -4.71 -15.28
N THR A 117 6.68 -4.97 -16.54
CA THR A 117 7.36 -6.01 -17.32
C THR A 117 8.75 -5.57 -17.76
N GLU A 118 8.93 -4.30 -18.11
CA GLU A 118 10.19 -3.79 -18.68
C GLU A 118 11.23 -3.44 -17.62
N GLU A 119 10.84 -2.70 -16.58
CA GLU A 119 11.70 -2.26 -15.48
C GLU A 119 11.83 -3.30 -14.37
N HIS A 120 10.75 -4.00 -14.04
CA HIS A 120 10.72 -4.91 -12.90
C HIS A 120 10.78 -6.39 -13.30
N GLY A 121 10.68 -6.72 -14.60
CA GLY A 121 10.79 -8.09 -15.08
C GLY A 121 9.62 -8.99 -14.68
N LEU A 122 8.46 -8.40 -14.39
CA LEU A 122 7.24 -9.12 -14.04
C LEU A 122 6.58 -9.76 -15.26
N GLU A 123 5.67 -10.70 -15.01
CA GLU A 123 4.80 -11.27 -16.05
C GLU A 123 3.99 -10.17 -16.77
N PRO A 124 3.64 -10.33 -18.06
CA PRO A 124 2.84 -9.33 -18.80
C PRO A 124 1.52 -8.98 -18.10
N ALA A 125 1.10 -7.72 -18.19
CA ALA A 125 -0.22 -7.29 -17.73
C ALA A 125 -1.28 -7.53 -18.82
N GLN A 126 -2.55 -7.59 -18.48
CA GLN A 126 -3.66 -7.65 -19.44
C GLN A 126 -4.36 -6.30 -19.53
N ARG A 127 -4.46 -5.73 -20.75
CA ARG A 127 -5.08 -4.41 -20.98
C ARG A 127 -6.52 -4.36 -20.45
N VAL A 128 -6.92 -3.26 -19.81
CA VAL A 128 -8.32 -3.05 -19.46
C VAL A 128 -9.08 -2.52 -20.69
N LEU A 129 -10.09 -3.25 -21.14
CA LEU A 129 -10.93 -2.87 -22.27
C LEU A 129 -12.09 -1.97 -21.84
N SER A 130 -12.62 -2.18 -20.65
CA SER A 130 -13.70 -1.37 -20.07
C SER A 130 -13.82 -1.59 -18.56
N THR A 131 -14.26 -0.55 -17.85
CA THR A 131 -14.63 -0.60 -16.43
C THR A 131 -16.16 -0.48 -16.31
N ALA A 132 -16.81 -1.45 -15.66
CA ALA A 132 -18.26 -1.51 -15.54
C ALA A 132 -18.76 -0.95 -14.20
N SER A 133 -18.06 -1.26 -13.11
CA SER A 133 -18.39 -0.74 -11.77
C SER A 133 -17.15 -0.61 -10.88
N VAL A 134 -17.17 0.40 -10.00
CA VAL A 134 -16.13 0.66 -8.99
C VAL A 134 -16.82 0.95 -7.67
N THR A 135 -16.54 0.13 -6.65
CA THR A 135 -17.03 0.32 -5.28
C THR A 135 -15.83 0.62 -4.37
N PRO A 136 -15.73 1.81 -3.77
CA PRO A 136 -14.61 2.15 -2.89
C PRO A 136 -14.48 1.19 -1.71
N ALA A 137 -13.25 0.97 -1.24
CA ALA A 137 -13.01 0.22 -0.02
C ALA A 137 -13.66 0.91 1.18
N THR A 138 -14.35 0.13 2.03
CA THR A 138 -14.80 0.66 3.33
C THR A 138 -13.65 0.66 4.32
N THR A 139 -13.26 1.84 4.81
CA THR A 139 -12.28 1.95 5.88
C THR A 139 -12.90 1.51 7.21
N VAL A 140 -12.29 0.51 7.85
CA VAL A 140 -12.76 0.00 9.15
C VAL A 140 -11.99 0.70 10.26
N ALA A 141 -12.63 1.23 11.29
CA ALA A 141 -11.90 1.82 12.41
C ALA A 141 -11.01 0.77 13.11
N ALA A 142 -9.77 1.15 13.46
CA ALA A 142 -8.84 0.26 14.14
C ALA A 142 -9.41 -0.25 15.48
N VAL A 143 -9.44 -1.57 15.68
CA VAL A 143 -9.86 -2.18 16.95
C VAL A 143 -8.75 -1.98 17.99
N ARG A 144 -9.05 -1.33 19.11
CA ARG A 144 -8.08 -1.09 20.19
C ARG A 144 -7.70 -2.40 20.91
N ARG A 145 -6.61 -3.01 20.46
CA ARG A 145 -5.84 -4.06 21.14
C ARG A 145 -4.51 -3.48 21.67
N PRO A 146 -3.67 -4.22 22.42
CA PRO A 146 -2.32 -3.75 22.78
C PRO A 146 -1.46 -3.35 21.56
N VAL A 147 -1.79 -3.87 20.38
CA VAL A 147 -1.33 -3.41 19.06
C VAL A 147 -2.55 -3.09 18.20
N THR A 148 -2.47 -2.14 17.27
CA THR A 148 -3.54 -1.92 16.26
C THR A 148 -3.26 -2.67 14.97
N ASN A 149 -1.98 -2.93 14.68
CA ASN A 149 -1.51 -3.59 13.48
C ASN A 149 -0.58 -4.76 13.85
N GLN A 150 -0.90 -5.96 13.39
CA GLN A 150 -0.24 -7.22 13.69
C GLN A 150 0.59 -7.68 12.50
N VAL A 151 1.89 -7.89 12.70
CA VAL A 151 2.80 -8.33 11.62
C VAL A 151 3.10 -9.81 11.76
N THR A 152 2.85 -10.58 10.71
CA THR A 152 3.29 -11.97 10.56
C THR A 152 4.51 -11.98 9.66
N ILE A 153 5.66 -12.40 10.19
CA ILE A 153 6.94 -12.39 9.49
C ILE A 153 7.25 -13.80 8.97
N VAL A 154 7.71 -13.91 7.72
CA VAL A 154 8.21 -15.16 7.14
C VAL A 154 9.53 -14.89 6.45
N LEU A 155 10.58 -15.64 6.78
CA LEU A 155 11.79 -15.63 5.96
C LEU A 155 11.55 -16.49 4.72
N VAL A 156 11.77 -15.96 3.52
CA VAL A 156 11.42 -16.64 2.27
C VAL A 156 12.62 -16.69 1.34
N ALA A 157 12.95 -17.87 0.87
CA ALA A 157 13.88 -18.10 -0.23
C ALA A 157 13.06 -18.45 -1.48
N PRO A 158 12.79 -17.47 -2.38
CA PRO A 158 12.06 -17.70 -3.62
C PRO A 158 12.73 -18.73 -4.52
N ALA A 159 11.98 -19.24 -5.50
CA ALA A 159 12.51 -20.13 -6.52
C ALA A 159 13.82 -19.59 -7.12
N GLY A 160 14.83 -20.45 -7.22
CA GLY A 160 16.17 -20.07 -7.70
C GLY A 160 17.11 -19.49 -6.64
N THR A 161 16.67 -19.29 -5.40
CA THR A 161 17.52 -18.79 -4.30
C THR A 161 17.73 -19.83 -3.19
N SER A 162 18.49 -19.47 -2.15
CA SER A 162 18.72 -20.32 -0.99
C SER A 162 18.66 -19.49 0.30
N PRO A 163 18.18 -20.07 1.42
CA PRO A 163 18.16 -19.42 2.72
C PRO A 163 19.49 -18.78 3.14
N ASP A 164 19.42 -17.60 3.74
CA ASP A 164 20.59 -16.98 4.36
C ASP A 164 20.81 -17.59 5.74
N ALA A 165 21.86 -18.40 5.88
CA ALA A 165 22.08 -19.22 7.07
C ALA A 165 22.27 -18.42 8.37
N ALA A 166 22.66 -17.14 8.27
CA ALA A 166 22.94 -16.28 9.41
C ALA A 166 21.72 -15.52 9.93
N LEU A 167 20.68 -15.34 9.09
CA LEU A 167 19.49 -14.57 9.45
C LEU A 167 18.43 -15.49 10.07
N VAL A 168 17.94 -15.12 11.25
CA VAL A 168 16.83 -15.81 11.91
C VAL A 168 15.61 -14.90 12.05
N PRO A 169 14.38 -15.45 12.18
CA PRO A 169 13.16 -14.63 12.22
C PRO A 169 13.14 -13.62 13.37
N ALA A 170 13.82 -13.95 14.47
CA ALA A 170 13.94 -13.08 15.64
C ALA A 170 14.68 -11.77 15.34
N ASP A 171 15.63 -11.77 14.39
CA ASP A 171 16.37 -10.56 14.01
C ASP A 171 15.43 -9.55 13.33
N VAL A 172 14.60 -10.04 12.40
CA VAL A 172 13.60 -9.21 11.71
C VAL A 172 12.50 -8.78 12.67
N ALA A 173 12.02 -9.70 13.53
CA ALA A 173 11.01 -9.38 14.54
C ALA A 173 11.48 -8.30 15.52
N ALA A 174 12.76 -8.32 15.93
CA ALA A 174 13.32 -7.31 16.83
C ALA A 174 13.34 -5.91 16.19
N VAL A 175 13.53 -5.79 14.87
CA VAL A 175 13.44 -4.50 14.17
C VAL A 175 11.99 -4.02 14.09
N VAL A 176 11.05 -4.92 13.82
CA VAL A 176 9.60 -4.58 13.76
C VAL A 176 9.06 -4.16 15.13
N ASP A 177 9.31 -4.95 16.18
CA ASP A 177 8.85 -4.66 17.55
C ASP A 177 9.65 -3.54 18.25
N GLY A 178 10.82 -3.19 17.70
CA GLY A 178 11.67 -2.10 18.20
C GLY A 178 11.46 -0.82 17.38
N THR A 179 12.48 -0.45 16.60
CA THR A 179 12.56 0.83 15.88
C THR A 179 11.31 1.17 15.06
N VAL A 180 10.72 0.18 14.37
CA VAL A 180 9.55 0.41 13.50
C VAL A 180 8.28 0.66 14.32
N ALA A 181 8.02 -0.16 15.34
CA ALA A 181 6.87 0.02 16.23
C ALA A 181 6.98 1.34 17.02
N ASP A 182 8.16 1.66 17.53
CA ASP A 182 8.44 2.92 18.24
C ASP A 182 8.18 4.13 17.33
N PHE A 183 8.73 4.11 16.11
CA PHE A 183 8.52 5.16 15.12
C PHE A 183 7.03 5.41 14.86
N TRP A 184 6.29 4.39 14.43
CA TRP A 184 4.88 4.56 14.07
C TRP A 184 4.02 4.96 15.27
N SER A 185 4.31 4.43 16.47
CA SER A 185 3.61 4.84 17.68
C SER A 185 3.90 6.30 18.04
N GLU A 186 5.13 6.78 17.90
CA GLU A 186 5.50 8.18 18.17
C GLU A 186 4.88 9.13 17.13
N GLN A 187 5.03 8.83 15.83
CA GLN A 187 4.56 9.70 14.76
C GLN A 187 3.05 9.90 14.76
N THR A 188 2.30 8.90 15.25
CA THR A 188 0.83 8.86 15.23
C THR A 188 0.18 9.05 16.61
N ASP A 189 0.95 9.46 17.63
CA ASP A 189 0.48 9.60 19.03
C ASP A 189 -0.25 8.33 19.54
N GLY A 190 0.24 7.15 19.14
CA GLY A 190 -0.26 5.83 19.52
C GLY A 190 -1.49 5.34 18.75
N ALA A 191 -1.95 6.07 17.72
CA ALA A 191 -3.05 5.64 16.86
C ALA A 191 -2.66 4.39 16.03
N VAL A 192 -1.42 4.34 15.54
CA VAL A 192 -0.82 3.18 14.87
C VAL A 192 0.20 2.55 15.81
N ARG A 193 -0.02 1.28 16.16
CA ARG A 193 0.88 0.49 17.02
C ARG A 193 1.09 -0.86 16.35
N PHE A 194 2.25 -1.03 15.74
CA PHE A 194 2.67 -2.31 15.18
C PHE A 194 3.12 -3.27 16.28
N GLY A 195 3.02 -4.56 16.01
CA GLY A 195 3.75 -5.58 16.75
C GLY A 195 3.66 -6.95 16.08
N VAL A 196 4.68 -7.77 16.31
CA VAL A 196 4.79 -9.09 15.70
C VAL A 196 3.80 -10.05 16.36
N ALA A 197 2.92 -10.62 15.55
CA ALA A 197 1.99 -11.66 15.99
C ALA A 197 2.58 -13.07 15.85
N ALA A 198 3.40 -13.28 14.82
CA ALA A 198 4.10 -14.53 14.57
C ALA A 198 5.32 -14.30 13.68
N SER A 199 6.35 -15.14 13.83
CA SER A 199 7.54 -15.13 12.98
C SER A 199 7.93 -16.56 12.63
N SER A 200 8.13 -16.85 11.35
CA SER A 200 8.47 -18.18 10.83
C SER A 200 9.85 -18.19 10.18
N GLY A 201 10.54 -19.32 10.32
CA GLY A 201 11.83 -19.59 9.68
C GLY A 201 11.75 -19.65 8.16
N TRP A 202 12.89 -19.99 7.53
CA TRP A 202 13.02 -20.07 6.08
C TRP A 202 12.02 -21.04 5.44
N LEU A 203 11.12 -20.46 4.64
CA LEU A 203 10.30 -21.15 3.67
C LEU A 203 10.98 -21.09 2.30
N ARG A 204 11.07 -22.23 1.61
CA ARG A 204 11.43 -22.26 0.19
C ARG A 204 10.13 -22.28 -0.60
N THR A 205 9.95 -21.33 -1.51
CA THR A 205 8.75 -21.28 -2.34
C THR A 205 9.01 -21.81 -3.75
N THR A 206 7.94 -22.26 -4.39
CA THR A 206 7.91 -22.57 -5.82
C THR A 206 7.73 -21.32 -6.67
N ALA A 207 7.02 -20.31 -6.15
CA ALA A 207 6.93 -18.99 -6.76
C ALA A 207 8.28 -18.24 -6.67
N GLY A 208 8.59 -17.52 -7.75
CA GLY A 208 9.67 -16.54 -7.83
C GLY A 208 9.12 -15.11 -7.72
N CYS A 209 10.00 -14.10 -7.73
CA CYS A 209 9.56 -12.71 -7.60
C CYS A 209 8.85 -12.14 -8.84
N THR A 210 8.86 -12.85 -9.98
CA THR A 210 8.14 -12.41 -11.19
C THR A 210 6.61 -12.45 -11.03
N ASP A 211 6.12 -13.20 -10.04
CA ASP A 211 4.72 -13.22 -9.57
C ASP A 211 4.70 -13.00 -8.04
N PRO A 212 4.75 -11.73 -7.58
CA PRO A 212 4.73 -11.40 -6.16
C PRO A 212 3.47 -11.89 -5.43
N THR A 213 2.34 -11.95 -6.12
CA THR A 213 1.07 -12.42 -5.56
C THR A 213 1.13 -13.90 -5.22
N ALA A 214 1.58 -14.76 -6.15
CA ALA A 214 1.79 -16.18 -5.87
C ALA A 214 2.84 -16.40 -4.77
N LEU A 215 3.89 -15.57 -4.73
CA LEU A 215 4.90 -15.63 -3.67
C LEU A 215 4.30 -15.35 -2.29
N TRP A 216 3.47 -14.31 -2.16
CA TRP A 216 2.79 -14.03 -0.91
C TRP A 216 1.76 -15.09 -0.53
N ASP A 217 0.99 -15.58 -1.49
CA ASP A 217 -0.06 -16.57 -1.23
C ASP A 217 0.52 -17.91 -0.78
N GLU A 218 1.59 -18.37 -1.44
CA GLU A 218 2.31 -19.59 -1.03
C GLU A 218 2.86 -19.44 0.40
N ALA A 219 3.43 -18.28 0.74
CA ALA A 219 3.91 -18.01 2.09
C ALA A 219 2.78 -17.90 3.10
N ALA A 220 1.66 -17.25 2.75
CA ALA A 220 0.49 -17.09 3.59
C ALA A 220 -0.11 -18.46 3.95
N ASP A 221 -0.29 -19.33 2.97
CA ASP A 221 -0.83 -20.67 3.16
C ASP A 221 0.09 -21.55 4.01
N ALA A 222 1.41 -21.48 3.77
CA ALA A 222 2.39 -22.25 4.53
C ALA A 222 2.39 -21.92 6.03
N VAL A 223 2.13 -20.66 6.41
CA VAL A 223 2.10 -20.22 7.82
C VAL A 223 0.68 -20.04 8.37
N GLY A 224 -0.34 -20.32 7.56
CA GLY A 224 -1.75 -20.16 7.93
C GLY A 224 -2.17 -18.71 8.18
N PHE A 225 -1.50 -17.75 7.53
CA PHE A 225 -1.89 -16.33 7.59
C PHE A 225 -3.28 -16.15 6.98
N ARG A 226 -4.06 -15.26 7.59
CA ARG A 226 -5.40 -14.89 7.10
C ARG A 226 -5.48 -13.37 7.01
N PRO A 227 -5.62 -12.79 5.81
CA PRO A 227 -5.78 -11.35 5.63
C PRO A 227 -6.94 -10.80 6.44
N GLY A 228 -6.86 -9.50 6.76
CA GLY A 228 -7.93 -8.79 7.43
C GLY A 228 -7.43 -7.51 8.08
N PRO A 229 -8.35 -6.71 8.67
CA PRO A 229 -8.02 -5.42 9.24
C PRO A 229 -6.87 -5.49 10.25
N GLY A 230 -5.86 -4.66 10.02
CA GLY A 230 -4.65 -4.54 10.83
C GLY A 230 -3.82 -5.81 10.88
N LYS A 231 -3.87 -6.66 9.84
CA LYS A 231 -3.01 -7.84 9.71
C LYS A 231 -2.10 -7.69 8.52
N HIS A 232 -0.80 -7.75 8.77
CA HIS A 232 0.24 -7.59 7.76
C HIS A 232 0.99 -8.91 7.59
N LEU A 233 1.20 -9.34 6.35
CA LEU A 233 2.11 -10.43 6.01
C LEU A 233 3.39 -9.81 5.44
N MET A 234 4.49 -9.96 6.17
CA MET A 234 5.80 -9.46 5.77
C MET A 234 6.71 -10.62 5.42
N LEU A 235 7.17 -10.67 4.16
CA LEU A 235 8.23 -11.59 3.76
C LEU A 235 9.58 -10.89 3.85
N HIS A 236 10.55 -11.52 4.50
CA HIS A 236 11.95 -11.13 4.34
C HIS A 236 12.59 -12.08 3.33
N LEU A 237 12.96 -11.55 2.17
CA LEU A 237 13.53 -12.35 1.10
C LEU A 237 15.00 -12.68 1.35
N SER A 238 15.47 -13.79 0.80
CA SER A 238 16.90 -14.13 0.77
C SER A 238 17.71 -13.05 0.06
N SER A 239 18.90 -12.77 0.56
CA SER A 239 19.92 -11.96 -0.09
C SER A 239 20.24 -12.42 -1.54
N GLY A 240 20.04 -13.71 -1.84
CA GLY A 240 20.18 -14.28 -3.18
C GLY A 240 19.18 -13.74 -4.20
N THR A 241 18.14 -13.03 -3.77
CA THR A 241 17.20 -12.33 -4.66
C THR A 241 17.81 -11.08 -5.31
N ALA A 242 18.93 -10.56 -4.79
CA ALA A 242 19.60 -9.38 -5.34
C ALA A 242 20.06 -9.53 -6.79
N THR A 243 20.22 -10.76 -7.25
CA THR A 243 20.64 -11.08 -8.62
C THR A 243 19.53 -11.76 -9.43
N GLN A 244 18.30 -11.83 -8.90
CA GLN A 244 17.16 -12.44 -9.56
C GLN A 244 16.32 -11.38 -10.29
N PRO A 245 15.85 -11.65 -11.52
CA PRO A 245 14.85 -10.81 -12.17
C PRO A 245 13.52 -10.86 -11.38
N GLY A 246 12.71 -9.82 -11.46
CA GLY A 246 11.43 -9.76 -10.73
C GLY A 246 11.54 -9.27 -9.29
N CYS A 247 12.72 -9.29 -8.66
CA CYS A 247 12.86 -8.98 -7.23
C CYS A 247 13.23 -7.51 -6.99
N SER A 248 12.23 -6.62 -6.94
CA SER A 248 12.40 -5.25 -6.43
C SER A 248 13.04 -5.24 -5.04
N TYR A 249 13.67 -4.13 -4.64
CA TYR A 249 14.35 -4.04 -3.35
C TYR A 249 13.39 -4.30 -2.17
N ALA A 250 12.19 -3.74 -2.27
CA ALA A 250 11.03 -4.03 -1.46
C ALA A 250 9.76 -3.86 -2.32
N LEU A 251 8.63 -4.34 -1.80
CA LEU A 251 7.32 -4.21 -2.43
C LEU A 251 6.23 -4.30 -1.36
N ALA A 252 5.28 -3.37 -1.34
CA ALA A 252 4.15 -3.42 -0.44
C ALA A 252 2.84 -3.04 -1.10
N GLU A 253 1.76 -3.70 -0.69
CA GLU A 253 0.40 -3.30 -1.02
C GLU A 253 0.03 -1.96 -0.38
N VAL A 254 -0.70 -1.14 -1.14
CA VAL A 254 -1.30 0.10 -0.64
C VAL A 254 -2.65 -0.20 0.00
N GLY A 255 -2.77 0.10 1.30
CA GLY A 255 -4.02 -0.02 2.04
C GLY A 255 -5.02 1.08 1.70
N ALA A 256 -6.27 0.90 2.11
CA ALA A 256 -7.29 1.96 2.03
C ALA A 256 -7.24 2.96 3.21
N GLY A 257 -6.36 2.71 4.18
CA GLY A 257 -6.26 3.49 5.43
C GLY A 257 -5.56 2.73 6.56
N PRO A 258 -5.42 3.36 7.75
CA PRO A 258 -4.51 2.95 8.83
C PRO A 258 -4.75 1.57 9.47
N SER A 259 -5.85 0.92 9.10
CA SER A 259 -6.36 -0.33 9.66
C SER A 259 -6.50 -1.43 8.62
N SER A 260 -6.05 -1.22 7.38
CA SER A 260 -6.32 -2.14 6.27
C SER A 260 -5.66 -3.50 6.49
N GLY A 261 -4.41 -3.51 6.97
CA GLY A 261 -3.54 -4.67 6.80
C GLY A 261 -2.96 -4.69 5.37
N GLY A 262 -2.34 -5.80 5.00
CA GLY A 262 -1.87 -6.05 3.64
C GLY A 262 -0.58 -6.86 3.59
N ARG A 263 -0.01 -7.02 2.40
CA ARG A 263 1.17 -7.85 2.14
C ARG A 263 2.35 -6.97 1.74
N LEU A 264 3.53 -7.37 2.17
CA LEU A 264 4.78 -6.72 1.80
C LEU A 264 5.93 -7.73 1.74
N TYR A 265 6.98 -7.40 1.00
CA TYR A 265 8.29 -8.03 1.15
C TYR A 265 9.41 -7.00 1.21
N VAL A 266 10.50 -7.36 1.89
CA VAL A 266 11.75 -6.59 1.92
C VAL A 266 12.92 -7.55 1.68
N ARG A 267 14.02 -7.02 1.12
CA ARG A 267 15.27 -7.79 0.94
C ARG A 267 16.30 -7.56 2.05
N GLU A 268 16.12 -6.52 2.86
CA GLU A 268 17.01 -6.16 3.94
C GLU A 268 16.26 -5.82 5.22
N THR A 269 16.93 -5.96 6.36
CA THR A 269 16.39 -5.63 7.67
C THR A 269 16.66 -4.17 8.07
N LEU A 270 16.54 -3.25 7.11
CA LEU A 270 16.73 -1.81 7.35
C LEU A 270 15.43 -1.20 7.92
N PRO A 271 15.44 -0.56 9.12
CA PRO A 271 14.22 -0.07 9.74
C PRO A 271 13.44 0.95 8.91
N SER A 272 14.13 1.81 8.14
CA SER A 272 13.48 2.80 7.29
C SER A 272 12.65 2.16 6.18
N VAL A 273 13.21 1.15 5.50
CA VAL A 273 12.50 0.37 4.46
C VAL A 273 11.28 -0.32 5.05
N ILE A 274 11.43 -1.02 6.17
CA ILE A 274 10.31 -1.73 6.79
C ILE A 274 9.22 -0.74 7.25
N ALA A 275 9.60 0.41 7.80
CA ALA A 275 8.65 1.45 8.19
C ALA A 275 7.92 2.04 6.96
N HIS A 276 8.64 2.27 5.86
CA HIS A 276 8.11 2.74 4.58
C HIS A 276 7.08 1.76 4.00
N GLU A 277 7.45 0.49 3.84
CA GLU A 277 6.56 -0.56 3.31
C GLU A 277 5.31 -0.75 4.17
N LEU A 278 5.44 -0.64 5.48
CA LEU A 278 4.28 -0.68 6.37
C LEU A 278 3.43 0.58 6.23
N GLY A 279 4.01 1.75 5.92
CA GLY A 279 3.29 2.97 5.58
C GLY A 279 2.39 2.82 4.36
N HIS A 280 2.83 2.08 3.33
CA HIS A 280 1.97 1.71 2.20
C HIS A 280 0.74 0.92 2.65
N ASN A 281 0.91 -0.07 3.51
CA ASN A 281 -0.21 -0.85 4.06
C ASN A 281 -1.20 0.00 4.89
N LEU A 282 -0.77 1.19 5.36
CA LEU A 282 -1.64 2.17 6.02
C LEU A 282 -2.36 3.12 5.04
N GLY A 283 -2.08 3.00 3.74
CA GLY A 283 -2.69 3.78 2.67
C GLY A 283 -1.95 5.06 2.28
N LEU A 284 -0.66 5.15 2.61
CA LEU A 284 0.20 6.23 2.13
C LEU A 284 0.87 5.83 0.81
N SER A 285 1.04 6.76 -0.12
CA SER A 285 1.97 6.58 -1.24
C SER A 285 3.21 7.44 -1.02
N HIS A 286 4.11 7.47 -2.01
CA HIS A 286 5.39 8.13 -1.89
C HIS A 286 5.28 9.63 -1.62
N SER A 287 6.27 10.11 -0.87
CA SER A 287 6.61 11.51 -0.72
C SER A 287 7.74 11.84 -1.69
N SER A 288 7.40 12.58 -2.73
CA SER A 288 8.30 12.91 -3.84
C SER A 288 8.73 14.38 -3.78
N GLY A 289 9.69 14.77 -4.62
CA GLY A 289 10.18 16.14 -4.70
C GLY A 289 9.91 16.74 -6.08
N ARG A 290 9.54 18.02 -6.13
CA ARG A 290 9.32 18.77 -7.35
C ARG A 290 10.22 19.99 -7.41
N GLN A 291 10.96 20.06 -8.51
CA GLN A 291 11.84 21.18 -8.84
C GLN A 291 11.31 21.83 -10.11
N CYS A 292 11.31 23.17 -10.13
CA CYS A 292 10.92 23.97 -11.28
C CYS A 292 12.06 24.96 -11.59
N ASP A 293 12.21 25.33 -12.85
CA ASP A 293 13.37 26.10 -13.32
C ASP A 293 13.30 27.53 -12.77
N GLU A 294 14.18 27.85 -11.81
CA GLU A 294 14.28 29.15 -11.13
C GLU A 294 12.98 29.66 -10.46
N THR A 295 11.95 28.81 -10.31
CA THR A 295 10.68 29.14 -9.65
C THR A 295 10.18 27.98 -8.79
N VAL A 296 9.28 28.23 -7.84
CA VAL A 296 8.85 27.20 -6.86
C VAL A 296 7.92 26.15 -7.48
N GLU A 297 7.03 26.55 -8.38
CA GLU A 297 5.99 25.64 -8.91
C GLU A 297 5.61 25.86 -10.38
N THR A 298 6.20 26.85 -11.06
CA THR A 298 5.79 27.25 -12.42
C THR A 298 6.86 26.97 -13.48
N GLY A 299 6.48 26.98 -14.75
CA GLY A 299 7.41 26.81 -15.86
C GLY A 299 7.78 25.35 -16.11
N ASN A 300 9.04 25.10 -16.49
CA ASN A 300 9.54 23.76 -16.74
C ASN A 300 9.90 23.08 -15.42
N CYS A 301 9.23 21.97 -15.11
CA CYS A 301 9.37 21.28 -13.84
C CYS A 301 9.62 19.79 -14.02
N ARG A 302 10.26 19.19 -13.02
CA ARG A 302 10.40 17.73 -12.86
C ARG A 302 9.92 17.33 -11.47
N THR A 303 9.17 16.23 -11.41
CA THR A 303 8.91 15.50 -10.17
C THR A 303 9.80 14.26 -10.15
N THR A 304 10.48 14.02 -9.04
CA THR A 304 11.34 12.86 -8.83
C THR A 304 10.81 12.06 -7.65
N GLY A 305 10.55 10.78 -7.88
CA GLY A 305 10.11 9.82 -6.86
C GLY A 305 11.03 9.82 -5.65
N TYR A 306 10.49 9.63 -4.45
CA TYR A 306 11.25 9.46 -3.20
C TYR A 306 12.14 10.65 -2.79
N ARG A 307 12.12 11.76 -3.53
CA ARG A 307 13.02 12.91 -3.30
C ARG A 307 12.68 13.72 -2.04
N ASP A 308 11.64 13.36 -1.28
CA ASP A 308 11.43 13.92 0.06
C ASP A 308 12.25 13.16 1.12
N PHE A 309 13.55 13.46 1.22
CA PHE A 309 14.48 12.80 2.16
C PHE A 309 14.15 13.03 3.65
N TYR A 310 13.21 13.92 3.95
CA TYR A 310 12.76 14.20 5.32
C TYR A 310 11.66 13.23 5.77
N ASP A 311 10.92 12.64 4.84
CA ASP A 311 9.72 11.88 5.14
C ASP A 311 9.97 10.36 5.09
N VAL A 312 9.29 9.61 5.96
CA VAL A 312 9.37 8.13 5.93
C VAL A 312 8.84 7.54 4.63
N MET A 313 7.88 8.19 3.97
CA MET A 313 7.38 7.78 2.66
C MET A 313 8.22 8.35 1.50
N GLY A 314 9.30 9.08 1.78
CA GLY A 314 10.32 9.41 0.79
C GLY A 314 11.35 8.30 0.68
N VAL A 315 12.60 8.64 0.34
CA VAL A 315 13.69 7.65 0.24
C VAL A 315 13.88 6.85 1.52
N SER A 316 14.09 5.55 1.37
CA SER A 316 14.53 4.67 2.44
C SER A 316 16.06 4.58 2.49
N TRP A 317 16.66 5.18 3.51
CA TRP A 317 18.12 5.22 3.69
C TRP A 317 18.50 5.04 5.17
N SER A 318 19.74 5.35 5.55
CA SER A 318 20.22 5.16 6.92
C SER A 318 19.45 5.95 7.99
N GLN A 319 18.68 6.96 7.59
CA GLN A 319 17.86 7.78 8.48
C GLN A 319 16.38 7.45 8.28
N LEU A 320 15.63 7.56 9.37
CA LEU A 320 14.17 7.43 9.40
C LEU A 320 13.61 8.79 9.85
N GLY A 321 13.31 9.64 8.87
CA GLY A 321 12.79 10.99 9.10
C GLY A 321 11.33 11.00 9.59
N SER A 322 10.91 12.10 10.23
CA SER A 322 9.53 12.23 10.73
C SER A 322 8.50 12.10 9.59
N LEU A 323 7.35 11.50 9.91
CA LEU A 323 6.17 11.52 9.04
C LEU A 323 5.71 12.98 8.84
N ASN A 324 5.61 13.42 7.60
CA ASN A 324 5.22 14.77 7.24
C ASN A 324 3.74 15.02 7.58
N ALA A 325 3.40 16.29 7.79
CA ALA A 325 2.08 16.70 8.23
C ALA A 325 0.94 16.31 7.27
N LEU A 326 1.22 16.29 5.96
CA LEU A 326 0.25 15.91 4.93
C LEU A 326 -0.10 14.43 5.05
N GLN A 327 0.89 13.56 5.10
CA GLN A 327 0.70 12.12 5.30
C GLN A 327 0.06 11.82 6.67
N ALA A 328 0.44 12.55 7.72
CA ALA A 328 -0.20 12.45 9.03
C ALA A 328 -1.68 12.87 9.00
N ALA A 329 -2.04 13.89 8.22
CA ALA A 329 -3.43 14.29 8.01
C ALA A 329 -4.22 13.23 7.21
N ARG A 330 -3.60 12.61 6.20
CA ARG A 330 -4.20 11.49 5.44
C ARG A 330 -4.50 10.27 6.32
N LEU A 331 -3.65 9.97 7.29
CA LEU A 331 -3.94 8.93 8.28
C LEU A 331 -4.99 9.36 9.33
N GLY A 332 -5.37 10.63 9.37
CA GLY A 332 -6.26 11.17 10.40
C GLY A 332 -5.64 11.21 11.79
N VAL A 333 -4.31 11.27 11.88
CA VAL A 333 -3.56 11.22 13.18
C VAL A 333 -3.01 12.58 13.60
N LEU A 334 -3.18 13.62 12.77
CA LEU A 334 -2.81 14.98 13.15
C LEU A 334 -3.86 15.56 14.11
N PRO A 335 -3.52 15.88 15.38
CA PRO A 335 -4.49 16.41 16.32
C PRO A 335 -5.04 17.76 15.84
N ALA A 336 -6.33 18.04 16.09
CA ALA A 336 -6.96 19.28 15.63
C ALA A 336 -6.23 20.56 16.11
N GLY A 337 -5.64 20.55 17.31
CA GLY A 337 -4.85 21.67 17.82
C GLY A 337 -3.44 21.80 17.22
N ALA A 338 -3.00 20.84 16.41
CA ALA A 338 -1.72 20.85 15.72
C ALA A 338 -1.80 21.39 14.28
N LEU A 339 -3.02 21.61 13.77
CA LEU A 339 -3.29 22.08 12.41
C LEU A 339 -3.95 23.46 12.45
N ARG A 340 -3.39 24.41 11.69
CA ARG A 340 -4.11 25.61 11.27
C ARG A 340 -4.47 25.45 9.79
N SER A 341 -5.68 25.83 9.41
CA SER A 341 -6.11 25.86 8.01
C SER A 341 -6.45 27.29 7.61
N LEU A 342 -6.14 27.64 6.36
CA LEU A 342 -6.54 28.89 5.71
C LEU A 342 -7.02 28.59 4.28
N ASP A 343 -7.99 29.36 3.81
CA ASP A 343 -8.43 29.36 2.41
C ASP A 343 -8.19 30.73 1.74
N VAL A 344 -8.42 30.81 0.42
CA VAL A 344 -8.17 32.02 -0.37
C VAL A 344 -9.06 33.23 0.00
N HIS A 345 -10.09 33.04 0.81
CA HIS A 345 -10.99 34.08 1.30
C HIS A 345 -10.67 34.54 2.73
N ASP A 346 -9.73 33.89 3.41
CA ASP A 346 -9.31 34.31 4.74
C ASP A 346 -8.47 35.60 4.72
N ASP A 347 -8.46 36.29 5.86
CA ASP A 347 -7.57 37.43 6.08
C ASP A 347 -6.10 36.97 6.20
N ALA A 348 -5.17 37.90 5.91
CA ALA A 348 -3.76 37.69 6.15
C ALA A 348 -3.50 37.29 7.61
N ALA A 349 -2.73 36.23 7.82
CA ALA A 349 -2.55 35.60 9.12
C ALA A 349 -1.07 35.34 9.43
N PRO A 350 -0.55 35.89 10.54
CA PRO A 350 0.70 35.41 11.11
C PRO A 350 0.46 34.09 11.85
N VAL A 351 1.29 33.09 11.57
CA VAL A 351 1.25 31.75 12.16
C VAL A 351 2.62 31.42 12.75
N VAL A 352 2.63 30.82 13.94
CA VAL A 352 3.86 30.25 14.52
C VAL A 352 3.79 28.74 14.40
N LEU A 353 4.68 28.16 13.59
CA LEU A 353 4.85 26.72 13.48
C LEU A 353 5.86 26.24 14.53
N ALA A 354 5.41 25.41 15.46
CA ALA A 354 6.26 24.65 16.35
C ALA A 354 7.01 23.56 15.54
N PRO A 355 8.23 23.19 15.94
CA PRO A 355 8.95 22.14 15.24
C PRO A 355 8.22 20.80 15.30
N THR A 356 8.14 20.13 14.16
CA THR A 356 7.40 18.86 14.00
C THR A 356 7.79 17.81 15.05
N GLY A 357 9.09 17.68 15.32
CA GLY A 357 9.66 16.74 16.30
C GLY A 357 9.33 17.05 17.77
N THR A 358 8.84 18.25 18.09
CA THR A 358 8.36 18.57 19.46
C THR A 358 7.01 17.97 19.79
N ARG A 359 6.25 17.53 18.77
CA ARG A 359 4.94 16.88 18.90
C ARG A 359 3.87 17.71 19.63
N THR A 360 4.09 19.00 19.87
CA THR A 360 3.17 19.89 20.57
C THR A 360 3.03 21.23 19.82
N GLY A 361 1.96 21.98 20.11
CA GLY A 361 1.66 23.24 19.42
C GLY A 361 1.16 23.05 17.98
N THR A 362 1.01 24.16 17.27
CA THR A 362 0.67 24.17 15.83
C THR A 362 1.88 23.69 15.04
N ARG A 363 1.80 22.53 14.40
CA ARG A 363 2.90 21.90 13.67
C ARG A 363 2.72 21.94 12.16
N ALA A 364 1.49 22.19 11.71
CA ALA A 364 1.13 22.23 10.32
C ALA A 364 0.24 23.44 10.02
N LEU A 365 0.47 24.05 8.86
CA LEU A 365 -0.43 25.01 8.23
C LEU A 365 -0.89 24.43 6.89
N ARG A 366 -2.19 24.23 6.73
CA ARG A 366 -2.83 23.84 5.47
C ARG A 366 -3.39 25.07 4.79
N LEU A 367 -3.03 25.28 3.52
CA LEU A 367 -3.58 26.32 2.65
C LEU A 367 -4.36 25.63 1.54
N THR A 368 -5.66 25.92 1.40
CA THR A 368 -6.48 25.35 0.34
C THR A 368 -6.69 26.40 -0.75
N ASP A 369 -6.16 26.15 -1.95
CA ASP A 369 -6.26 27.07 -3.08
C ASP A 369 -7.66 27.15 -3.68
N ALA A 370 -7.85 28.02 -4.68
CA ALA A 370 -9.15 28.24 -5.31
C ALA A 370 -9.71 27.00 -6.02
N GLU A 371 -8.84 26.13 -6.51
CA GLU A 371 -9.18 24.85 -7.15
C GLU A 371 -9.43 23.72 -6.14
N GLY A 372 -9.12 23.94 -4.87
CA GLY A 372 -9.29 22.97 -3.78
C GLY A 372 -8.05 22.09 -3.53
N THR A 373 -6.91 22.40 -4.14
CA THR A 373 -5.63 21.74 -3.87
C THR A 373 -5.06 22.23 -2.55
N ASP A 374 -4.60 21.31 -1.72
CA ASP A 374 -3.96 21.66 -0.46
C ASP A 374 -2.45 21.82 -0.57
N TYR A 375 -1.95 22.89 0.02
CA TYR A 375 -0.54 23.12 0.32
C TYR A 375 -0.32 23.02 1.83
N TRP A 376 0.82 22.49 2.23
CA TRP A 376 1.14 22.16 3.62
C TRP A 376 2.50 22.73 3.99
N LEU A 377 2.53 23.54 5.04
CA LEU A 377 3.75 24.04 5.65
C LEU A 377 3.99 23.36 6.99
N GLU A 378 5.22 22.90 7.19
CA GLU A 378 5.68 22.35 8.47
C GLU A 378 7.09 22.84 8.78
N TYR A 379 7.41 23.00 10.07
CA TYR A 379 8.74 23.40 10.50
C TYR A 379 9.57 22.18 10.91
N ARG A 380 10.66 21.92 10.19
CA ARG A 380 11.59 20.80 10.44
C ARG A 380 12.86 21.30 11.12
N THR A 381 13.20 20.69 12.24
CA THR A 381 14.41 20.99 13.01
C THR A 381 15.10 19.71 13.43
N ALA A 382 16.33 19.81 13.93
CA ALA A 382 17.10 18.67 14.45
C ALA A 382 16.57 18.17 15.81
N THR A 383 15.30 17.80 15.89
CA THR A 383 14.61 17.32 17.11
C THR A 383 13.75 16.10 16.80
N GLY A 384 13.45 15.28 17.82
CA GLY A 384 12.67 14.06 17.64
C GLY A 384 13.31 13.08 16.64
N ALA A 385 12.49 12.48 15.77
CA ALA A 385 12.96 11.61 14.69
C ALA A 385 13.92 12.31 13.71
N ASP A 386 13.89 13.64 13.61
CA ASP A 386 14.77 14.44 12.74
C ASP A 386 16.09 14.88 13.41
N ALA A 387 16.41 14.38 14.61
CA ALA A 387 17.65 14.74 15.31
C ALA A 387 18.94 14.52 14.49
N TRP A 388 18.89 13.68 13.45
CA TRP A 388 19.99 13.45 12.52
C TRP A 388 20.32 14.67 11.64
N LEU A 389 19.37 15.58 11.39
CA LEU A 389 19.61 16.82 10.62
C LEU A 389 20.74 17.66 11.20
N GLY A 390 20.88 17.65 12.53
CA GLY A 390 21.90 18.41 13.26
C GLY A 390 23.29 17.75 13.29
N ARG A 391 23.48 16.60 12.65
CA ARG A 391 24.74 15.84 12.65
C ARG A 391 25.23 15.59 11.24
N ALA A 392 26.30 16.27 10.84
CA ALA A 392 26.88 16.14 9.50
C ALA A 392 27.19 14.68 9.08
N ALA A 393 27.61 13.83 10.02
CA ALA A 393 27.88 12.41 9.75
C ALA A 393 26.62 11.59 9.42
N SER A 394 25.45 12.02 9.88
CA SER A 394 24.15 11.39 9.64
C SER A 394 23.30 12.15 8.62
N ASN A 395 23.77 13.30 8.14
CA ASN A 395 23.13 14.14 7.12
C ASN A 395 24.08 14.36 5.92
N PRO A 396 24.48 13.29 5.20
CA PRO A 396 25.36 13.38 4.03
C PRO A 396 24.78 14.21 2.89
N TYR A 397 23.44 14.30 2.80
CA TYR A 397 22.73 15.12 1.80
C TYR A 397 22.61 16.59 2.18
N ARG A 398 23.10 16.99 3.36
CA ARG A 398 23.11 18.38 3.84
C ARG A 398 21.72 19.03 3.82
N LEU A 399 20.72 18.25 4.20
CA LEU A 399 19.34 18.70 4.29
C LEU A 399 19.21 19.77 5.36
N GLU A 400 18.55 20.87 5.02
CA GLU A 400 18.36 22.04 5.87
C GLU A 400 17.30 21.83 6.95
N THR A 401 17.47 22.52 8.08
CA THR A 401 16.35 22.79 9.00
C THR A 401 15.63 24.05 8.54
N GLY A 402 14.31 24.04 8.51
CA GLY A 402 13.54 25.17 7.99
C GLY A 402 12.06 24.86 7.85
N VAL A 403 11.31 25.83 7.34
CA VAL A 403 9.92 25.62 6.95
C VAL A 403 9.93 24.96 5.58
N LEU A 404 9.36 23.76 5.49
CA LEU A 404 9.20 23.04 4.23
C LEU A 404 7.79 23.25 3.70
N LEU A 405 7.65 23.24 2.37
CA LEU A 405 6.38 23.38 1.68
C LEU A 405 6.09 22.12 0.86
N ARG A 406 4.94 21.50 1.10
CA ARG A 406 4.44 20.37 0.32
C ARG A 406 3.13 20.72 -0.36
N ARG A 407 2.87 20.11 -1.49
CA ARG A 407 1.56 20.13 -2.14
C ARG A 407 0.97 18.73 -2.13
N GLU A 408 -0.33 18.66 -1.91
CA GLU A 408 -1.09 17.45 -2.15
C GLU A 408 -1.02 17.06 -3.63
N ALA A 409 -0.94 15.76 -3.86
CA ALA A 409 -1.08 15.18 -5.17
C ALA A 409 -1.94 13.92 -5.09
N GLU A 410 -2.41 13.51 -6.25
CA GLU A 410 -3.02 12.20 -6.42
C GLU A 410 -1.95 11.20 -6.83
N PHE A 411 -2.28 9.93 -6.60
CA PHE A 411 -1.49 8.77 -7.01
C PHE A 411 -0.85 8.99 -8.41
N PRO A 412 0.46 8.79 -8.59
CA PRO A 412 1.39 7.99 -7.78
C PRO A 412 1.83 8.60 -6.44
N ASP A 413 1.87 9.92 -6.32
CA ASP A 413 2.46 10.61 -5.15
C ASP A 413 1.36 11.19 -4.28
N THR A 414 1.34 10.88 -2.98
CA THR A 414 0.36 11.51 -2.07
C THR A 414 0.87 12.81 -1.48
N SER A 415 2.18 13.05 -1.56
CA SER A 415 2.85 14.24 -1.04
C SER A 415 3.98 14.66 -1.98
N VAL A 416 4.03 15.92 -2.36
CA VAL A 416 5.10 16.47 -3.21
C VAL A 416 5.76 17.66 -2.52
N LEU A 417 7.01 17.49 -2.08
CA LEU A 417 7.87 18.54 -1.55
C LEU A 417 8.26 19.51 -2.66
N LEU A 418 7.95 20.79 -2.48
CA LEU A 418 8.33 21.85 -3.41
C LEU A 418 9.69 22.41 -3.03
N ASP A 419 10.53 22.67 -4.04
CA ASP A 419 11.82 23.33 -3.88
C ASP A 419 11.62 24.79 -3.43
N GLY A 420 11.99 25.06 -2.17
CA GLY A 420 11.95 26.40 -1.58
C GLY A 420 13.05 27.35 -2.06
N THR A 421 14.10 26.82 -2.70
CA THR A 421 15.26 27.58 -3.22
C THR A 421 15.59 27.19 -4.66
N PRO A 422 14.65 27.37 -5.61
CA PRO A 422 14.75 26.78 -6.94
C PRO A 422 16.03 27.15 -7.68
N SER A 423 16.78 26.13 -8.09
CA SER A 423 17.90 26.28 -9.01
C SER A 423 17.49 26.17 -10.48
N ALA A 424 18.39 26.63 -11.36
CA ALA A 424 18.26 26.39 -12.78
C ALA A 424 18.31 24.89 -13.08
N SER A 425 17.64 24.43 -14.14
CA SER A 425 17.46 23.00 -14.42
C SER A 425 18.76 22.20 -14.58
N SER A 426 19.87 22.86 -14.91
CA SER A 426 21.19 22.24 -14.99
C SER A 426 21.79 21.85 -13.63
N GLY A 427 21.26 22.37 -12.52
CA GLY A 427 21.74 22.13 -11.16
C GLY A 427 20.82 21.25 -10.31
N TRP A 428 19.66 20.85 -10.83
CA TRP A 428 18.64 20.14 -10.04
C TRP A 428 19.16 18.88 -9.37
N ASP A 429 20.06 18.13 -10.01
CA ASP A 429 20.54 16.86 -9.48
C ASP A 429 21.40 17.02 -8.21
N ASP A 430 22.09 18.17 -8.08
CA ASP A 430 22.91 18.51 -6.91
C ASP A 430 22.16 19.31 -5.83
N ASP A 431 20.97 19.83 -6.18
CA ASP A 431 20.19 20.72 -5.32
C ASP A 431 19.13 19.98 -4.50
N LEU A 432 19.46 19.67 -3.25
CA LEU A 432 18.56 19.03 -2.28
C LEU A 432 18.00 20.01 -1.26
N GLN A 433 18.17 21.32 -1.46
CA GLN A 433 17.63 22.31 -0.55
C GLN A 433 16.16 22.57 -0.87
N ALA A 434 15.35 22.69 0.17
CA ALA A 434 13.90 22.85 0.01
C ALA A 434 13.28 23.78 1.06
N ALA A 435 14.07 24.26 2.03
CA ALA A 435 13.55 25.14 3.05
C ALA A 435 13.25 26.53 2.48
N LEU A 436 12.09 27.08 2.81
CA LEU A 436 11.74 28.44 2.41
C LEU A 436 12.71 29.43 3.07
N PRO A 437 13.35 30.33 2.31
CA PRO A 437 14.24 31.34 2.88
C PRO A 437 13.50 32.35 3.77
N VAL A 438 14.21 32.83 4.80
CA VAL A 438 13.69 33.88 5.67
C VAL A 438 13.60 35.21 4.92
N ASP A 439 12.48 35.92 5.14
CA ASP A 439 12.12 37.22 4.56
C ASP A 439 12.06 37.25 3.02
N VAL A 440 11.94 36.09 2.36
CA VAL A 440 11.66 35.97 0.92
C VAL A 440 10.20 35.60 0.72
N PRO A 441 9.40 36.43 0.02
CA PRO A 441 8.01 36.09 -0.30
C PRO A 441 7.96 35.02 -1.39
N VAL A 442 7.19 33.96 -1.13
CA VAL A 442 6.94 32.85 -2.05
C VAL A 442 5.48 32.88 -2.46
N VAL A 443 5.22 32.97 -3.76
CA VAL A 443 3.87 32.97 -4.34
C VAL A 443 3.49 31.54 -4.69
N LEU A 444 2.28 31.14 -4.29
CA LEU A 444 1.71 29.80 -4.49
C LEU A 444 0.38 29.86 -5.23
N SER A 445 0.04 28.73 -5.85
CA SER A 445 -1.10 28.51 -6.74
C SER A 445 -1.40 29.71 -7.65
N GLY A 446 -0.39 30.12 -8.41
CA GLY A 446 -0.55 31.19 -9.41
C GLY A 446 -0.88 32.59 -8.85
N GLY A 447 -0.83 32.79 -7.52
CA GLY A 447 -1.13 34.08 -6.87
C GLY A 447 -2.08 33.99 -5.68
N ASP A 448 -2.71 32.84 -5.46
CA ASP A 448 -3.70 32.63 -4.39
C ASP A 448 -3.13 32.81 -2.99
N PHE A 449 -1.85 32.51 -2.79
CA PHE A 449 -1.17 32.78 -1.51
C PHE A 449 0.19 33.42 -1.74
N THR A 450 0.55 34.34 -0.85
CA THR A 450 1.95 34.73 -0.62
C THR A 450 2.35 34.31 0.79
N VAL A 451 3.37 33.46 0.88
CA VAL A 451 3.94 32.98 2.14
C VAL A 451 5.29 33.65 2.36
N THR A 452 5.55 34.15 3.57
CA THR A 452 6.86 34.67 3.97
C THR A 452 7.26 34.10 5.33
N VAL A 453 8.37 33.35 5.40
CA VAL A 453 8.96 32.95 6.68
C VAL A 453 9.66 34.16 7.28
N ARG A 454 9.18 34.69 8.42
CA ARG A 454 9.72 35.88 9.06
C ARG A 454 10.89 35.60 9.98
N SER A 455 10.89 34.45 10.64
CA SER A 455 12.01 34.01 11.45
C SER A 455 11.92 32.52 11.74
N THR A 456 13.06 31.91 12.04
CA THR A 456 13.17 30.52 12.50
C THR A 456 14.02 30.50 13.76
N THR A 457 13.54 29.82 14.79
CA THR A 457 14.24 29.61 16.06
C THR A 457 14.11 28.14 16.46
N ALA A 458 14.88 27.69 17.46
CA ALA A 458 14.73 26.33 17.97
C ALA A 458 13.30 25.99 18.44
N ASP A 459 12.55 26.99 18.90
CA ASP A 459 11.20 26.83 19.48
C ASP A 459 10.07 27.00 18.46
N GLY A 460 10.35 27.55 17.28
CA GLY A 460 9.35 27.71 16.23
C GLY A 460 9.77 28.66 15.10
N ALA A 461 8.98 28.63 14.03
CA ALA A 461 9.09 29.51 12.88
C ALA A 461 7.87 30.43 12.78
N ALA A 462 8.08 31.74 12.66
CA ALA A 462 7.03 32.70 12.38
C ALA A 462 6.84 32.80 10.86
N VAL A 463 5.61 32.62 10.40
CA VAL A 463 5.23 32.61 8.99
C VAL A 463 4.07 33.58 8.79
N ASP A 464 4.22 34.52 7.88
CA ASP A 464 3.11 35.36 7.42
C ASP A 464 2.52 34.73 6.16
N VAL A 465 1.19 34.57 6.14
CA VAL A 465 0.46 34.15 4.95
C VAL A 465 -0.53 35.24 4.56
N VAL A 466 -0.50 35.61 3.29
CA VAL A 466 -1.43 36.55 2.67
C VAL A 466 -2.23 35.79 1.61
N PRO A 467 -3.46 35.36 1.91
CA PRO A 467 -4.39 34.87 0.90
C PRO A 467 -4.81 36.00 -0.05
N THR A 468 -4.99 35.66 -1.32
CA THR A 468 -5.52 36.55 -2.35
C THR A 468 -6.82 35.95 -2.84
N THR A 469 -7.94 36.63 -2.58
CA THR A 469 -9.22 36.19 -3.12
C THR A 469 -9.20 36.26 -4.66
N PRO A 470 -9.49 35.16 -5.37
CA PRO A 470 -9.53 35.16 -6.81
C PRO A 470 -10.54 36.18 -7.32
N ALA A 471 -10.18 36.93 -8.35
CA ALA A 471 -11.13 37.81 -9.00
C ALA A 471 -12.24 36.96 -9.63
N VAL A 472 -13.48 37.11 -9.16
CA VAL A 472 -14.64 36.44 -9.76
C VAL A 472 -14.78 36.95 -11.20
N ALA A 473 -14.27 36.19 -12.17
CA ALA A 473 -14.64 36.38 -13.56
C ALA A 473 -16.12 35.98 -13.67
N ALA A 474 -17.00 36.96 -13.94
CA ALA A 474 -18.38 36.66 -14.27
C ALA A 474 -18.42 35.79 -15.53
N ALA A 475 -18.63 34.48 -15.36
CA ALA A 475 -18.73 33.57 -16.48
C ALA A 475 -19.95 33.96 -17.36
N PRO A 476 -19.77 34.18 -18.68
CA PRO A 476 -20.90 34.20 -19.59
C PRO A 476 -21.59 32.83 -19.55
N PRO A 477 -22.93 32.75 -19.69
CA PRO A 477 -23.62 31.46 -19.75
C PRO A 477 -23.10 30.64 -20.95
N ALA A 478 -22.58 29.44 -20.68
CA ALA A 478 -22.06 28.55 -21.71
C ALA A 478 -23.18 28.05 -22.65
N PRO A 479 -22.91 27.88 -23.96
CA PRO A 479 -23.79 27.13 -24.86
C PRO A 479 -23.81 25.65 -24.46
N ARG A 480 -24.99 25.02 -24.50
CA ARG A 480 -25.15 23.58 -24.31
C ARG A 480 -24.78 22.84 -25.61
N GLU A 481 -23.89 21.85 -25.52
CA GLU A 481 -23.65 20.83 -26.54
C GLU A 481 -23.72 19.43 -25.92
N GLU A 482 -24.22 18.46 -26.69
CA GLU A 482 -24.48 17.07 -26.31
C GLU A 482 -23.24 16.17 -26.43
N GLY A 483 -23.01 15.31 -25.43
CA GLY A 483 -22.42 13.96 -25.60
C GLY A 483 -20.89 13.81 -25.66
N ALA A 484 -20.27 13.46 -24.52
CA ALA A 484 -19.13 12.55 -24.41
C ALA A 484 -19.13 11.93 -23.00
N GLY A 485 -19.01 10.60 -22.92
CA GLY A 485 -19.28 9.81 -21.71
C GLY A 485 -18.49 10.24 -20.49
N ARG A 486 -19.21 10.65 -19.45
CA ARG A 486 -18.71 10.94 -18.10
C ARG A 486 -19.39 9.95 -17.15
N LEU A 487 -18.60 9.38 -16.25
CA LEU A 487 -19.08 8.47 -15.20
C LEU A 487 -20.23 9.13 -14.43
N LEU A 488 -21.40 8.48 -14.46
CA LEU A 488 -22.53 8.80 -13.60
C LEU A 488 -22.41 7.92 -12.36
N ALA A 489 -22.38 8.54 -11.19
CA ALA A 489 -22.61 7.83 -9.94
C ALA A 489 -24.00 7.18 -9.99
N ALA A 490 -24.11 5.94 -9.51
CA ALA A 490 -25.40 5.29 -9.36
C ALA A 490 -26.19 6.01 -8.25
N ASP A 491 -27.16 6.83 -8.65
CA ASP A 491 -28.20 7.31 -7.74
C ASP A 491 -29.02 6.10 -7.29
N GLY A 492 -28.91 5.79 -6.00
CA GLY A 492 -29.74 4.80 -5.34
C GLY A 492 -31.17 5.31 -5.23
N ASP A 493 -31.98 5.01 -6.24
CA ASP A 493 -33.41 5.22 -6.18
C ASP A 493 -34.06 4.04 -5.44
N SER A 494 -34.60 4.31 -4.24
CA SER A 494 -35.64 3.49 -3.62
C SER A 494 -36.91 4.32 -3.57
N ALA A 495 -37.78 4.05 -4.53
CA ALA A 495 -39.15 4.53 -4.57
C ALA A 495 -40.00 3.87 -3.47
N ASP A 496 -40.70 4.71 -2.70
CA ASP A 496 -42.14 4.63 -2.39
C ASP A 496 -42.48 5.76 -1.40
N GLY A 497 -43.47 6.63 -1.56
CA GLY A 497 -44.49 6.79 -2.59
C GLY A 497 -45.45 7.91 -2.17
N GLY A 498 -46.18 8.46 -3.15
CA GLY A 498 -47.49 9.06 -2.92
C GLY A 498 -47.60 10.59 -2.92
N SER A 499 -48.09 11.12 -4.05
CA SER A 499 -49.29 12.00 -4.15
C SER A 499 -49.25 13.36 -3.41
N THR A 500 -49.60 14.53 -3.95
CA THR A 500 -50.38 14.97 -5.12
C THR A 500 -50.25 16.49 -5.20
N ASP A 501 -50.33 17.03 -6.41
CA ASP A 501 -50.93 18.32 -6.83
C ASP A 501 -50.76 19.60 -6.01
N GLY A 502 -50.38 20.66 -6.73
CA GLY A 502 -50.82 22.02 -6.38
C GLY A 502 -49.89 23.12 -6.85
N GLY A 503 -49.90 23.44 -8.14
CA GLY A 503 -49.30 24.69 -8.63
C GLY A 503 -50.03 25.92 -8.08
N SER A 504 -49.29 27.01 -7.85
CA SER A 504 -49.53 28.29 -8.53
C SER A 504 -48.62 29.40 -7.98
N THR A 505 -48.04 30.14 -8.93
CA THR A 505 -47.90 31.60 -8.97
C THR A 505 -47.35 32.34 -7.74
N GLY A 506 -46.13 32.86 -7.91
CA GLY A 506 -45.97 34.27 -8.25
C GLY A 506 -45.69 35.27 -7.11
N ARG A 507 -44.61 36.04 -7.31
CA ARG A 507 -44.37 37.46 -6.90
C ARG A 507 -44.69 37.76 -5.42
N GLY A 508 -43.73 38.11 -4.58
CA GLY A 508 -42.69 39.11 -4.78
C GLY A 508 -42.80 40.17 -3.68
N ALA A 509 -41.64 40.70 -3.31
CA ALA A 509 -41.39 41.97 -2.62
C ALA A 509 -41.56 42.08 -1.09
N ALA A 510 -40.41 42.45 -0.50
CA ALA A 510 -40.20 43.55 0.44
C ALA A 510 -40.41 43.32 1.95
N ALA A 511 -39.28 43.46 2.65
CA ALA A 511 -39.15 43.86 4.05
C ALA A 511 -39.75 45.29 4.28
N PRO A 512 -39.98 45.75 5.53
CA PRO A 512 -38.95 46.07 6.54
C PRO A 512 -39.29 45.50 7.94
N GLY A 513 -38.37 45.15 8.84
CA GLY A 513 -37.35 46.00 9.47
C GLY A 513 -37.90 46.51 10.81
N HIS A 514 -37.40 46.04 11.96
CA HIS A 514 -37.51 46.67 13.29
C HIS A 514 -36.35 46.23 14.19
N ASP A 515 -35.65 47.22 14.74
CA ASP A 515 -34.60 47.15 15.76
C ASP A 515 -35.13 46.67 17.11
N ALA A 516 -34.30 45.97 17.90
CA ALA A 516 -34.05 46.31 19.31
C ALA A 516 -32.91 45.48 19.94
N ALA A 517 -31.94 46.25 20.45
CA ALA A 517 -30.85 46.02 21.38
C ALA A 517 -31.01 44.90 22.45
N VAL A 518 -29.95 44.08 22.65
CA VAL A 518 -28.95 44.10 23.76
C VAL A 518 -29.44 43.53 25.09
N ASP A 519 -28.83 42.44 25.55
CA ASP A 519 -28.13 42.42 26.84
C ASP A 519 -27.21 41.19 27.00
N VAL A 520 -25.97 41.48 27.43
CA VAL A 520 -24.98 40.53 27.96
C VAL A 520 -24.85 40.85 29.44
N PRO A 521 -24.64 39.85 30.30
CA PRO A 521 -23.59 40.03 31.30
C PRO A 521 -22.64 38.84 31.41
N ALA A 522 -21.41 39.18 31.78
CA ALA A 522 -20.26 38.32 31.93
C ALA A 522 -20.05 37.81 33.37
N ALA A 523 -19.25 36.73 33.46
CA ALA A 523 -18.28 36.35 34.51
C ALA A 523 -18.72 35.56 35.79
N ALA A 524 -18.46 34.23 35.75
CA ALA A 524 -17.62 33.36 36.63
C ALA A 524 -17.66 33.45 38.19
N PRO A 525 -17.07 32.49 38.96
CA PRO A 525 -16.96 31.02 38.84
C PRO A 525 -17.46 30.27 40.12
N GLY A 526 -17.70 28.95 40.05
CA GLY A 526 -18.03 28.14 41.25
C GLY A 526 -17.96 26.63 41.01
N GLN A 527 -17.18 25.93 41.83
CA GLN A 527 -16.87 24.49 41.79
C GLN A 527 -18.02 23.54 42.19
N LEU A 528 -18.19 22.47 41.39
CA LEU A 528 -18.52 21.05 41.69
C LEU A 528 -19.89 20.71 42.36
N PRO A 529 -20.48 19.49 42.17
CA PRO A 529 -19.85 18.24 41.76
C PRO A 529 -20.54 17.41 40.65
N VAL A 530 -19.74 16.48 40.12
CA VAL A 530 -20.06 15.35 39.25
C VAL A 530 -21.23 14.51 39.80
N THR A 531 -22.22 14.23 38.95
CA THR A 531 -23.09 13.06 39.06
C THR A 531 -23.32 12.48 37.67
N VAL A 532 -22.79 11.28 37.44
CA VAL A 532 -23.00 10.48 36.23
C VAL A 532 -24.21 9.58 36.47
N PRO A 533 -25.28 9.63 35.67
CA PRO A 533 -26.32 8.60 35.74
C PRO A 533 -25.85 7.37 34.97
N SER A 534 -25.65 6.27 35.69
CA SER A 534 -25.43 4.93 35.14
C SER A 534 -26.74 4.38 34.56
N THR A 535 -26.81 4.30 33.23
CA THR A 535 -27.84 3.53 32.53
C THR A 535 -27.36 2.07 32.34
N PRO A 536 -28.16 1.06 32.72
CA PRO A 536 -27.79 -0.35 32.50
C PRO A 536 -27.92 -0.74 31.02
N LEU A 537 -26.93 -1.48 30.53
CA LEU A 537 -26.92 -2.12 29.21
C LEU A 537 -28.10 -3.08 29.03
N PRO A 538 -28.78 -3.10 27.87
CA PRO A 538 -29.61 -4.23 27.49
C PRO A 538 -28.74 -5.40 27.01
N ALA A 539 -29.16 -6.59 27.43
CA ALA A 539 -28.51 -7.87 27.18
C ALA A 539 -28.40 -8.21 25.68
N ALA A 540 -27.30 -8.90 25.36
CA ALA A 540 -26.99 -9.45 24.05
C ALA A 540 -28.15 -10.30 23.50
N ALA A 541 -28.71 -9.86 22.37
CA ALA A 541 -29.59 -10.66 21.53
C ALA A 541 -28.88 -10.96 20.21
N GLY A 542 -28.67 -12.25 19.96
CA GLY A 542 -28.58 -12.88 18.63
C GLY A 542 -27.55 -12.33 17.65
N ALA A 543 -26.45 -13.06 17.47
CA ALA A 543 -25.62 -12.96 16.29
C ALA A 543 -26.48 -13.20 15.03
N THR A 544 -26.83 -12.12 14.31
CA THR A 544 -27.39 -12.21 12.97
C THR A 544 -26.24 -12.50 12.01
N ARG A 545 -26.30 -13.70 11.43
CA ARG A 545 -25.45 -14.21 10.36
C ARG A 545 -25.39 -13.19 9.21
N ALA A 546 -24.18 -12.79 8.81
CA ALA A 546 -23.97 -12.06 7.56
C ALA A 546 -24.56 -12.86 6.38
N PRO A 547 -25.15 -12.22 5.36
CA PRO A 547 -25.75 -12.92 4.24
C PRO A 547 -24.65 -13.61 3.44
N ALA A 548 -24.79 -14.93 3.25
CA ALA A 548 -24.01 -15.65 2.25
C ALA A 548 -24.51 -15.21 0.87
N LEU A 549 -23.59 -14.75 0.02
CA LEU A 549 -23.85 -14.51 -1.39
C LEU A 549 -24.31 -15.83 -2.02
N ALA A 550 -25.54 -15.86 -2.55
CA ALA A 550 -26.02 -16.96 -3.38
C ALA A 550 -25.52 -16.75 -4.81
N PRO A 551 -25.05 -17.80 -5.51
CA PRO A 551 -24.69 -17.67 -6.92
C PRO A 551 -25.95 -17.35 -7.74
N ALA A 552 -25.84 -16.36 -8.62
CA ALA A 552 -26.85 -16.06 -9.61
C ALA A 552 -27.05 -17.27 -10.53
N ALA A 553 -28.28 -17.79 -10.56
CA ALA A 553 -28.68 -18.83 -11.48
C ALA A 553 -28.73 -18.26 -12.91
N GLY A 554 -27.88 -18.77 -13.81
CA GLY A 554 -27.92 -18.30 -15.20
C GLY A 554 -26.78 -18.71 -16.12
N SER A 555 -26.29 -19.95 -16.06
CA SER A 555 -25.60 -20.55 -17.22
C SER A 555 -25.70 -22.07 -17.18
N THR A 556 -26.64 -22.62 -17.94
CA THR A 556 -26.64 -24.03 -18.29
C THR A 556 -25.59 -24.26 -19.39
N SER A 557 -24.39 -24.67 -18.99
CA SER A 557 -23.42 -25.26 -19.91
C SER A 557 -23.78 -26.74 -20.13
N THR A 558 -24.61 -27.00 -21.14
CA THR A 558 -24.66 -28.31 -21.81
C THR A 558 -23.35 -28.49 -22.58
N GLY A 559 -22.33 -29.01 -21.90
CA GLY A 559 -20.98 -29.14 -22.50
C GLY A 559 -20.08 -30.20 -21.89
N SER A 560 -20.61 -31.20 -21.17
CA SER A 560 -19.78 -32.23 -20.52
C SER A 560 -20.40 -33.63 -20.64
N LEU A 561 -20.53 -34.13 -21.87
CA LEU A 561 -20.93 -35.53 -22.10
C LEU A 561 -20.20 -36.25 -23.25
N LEU A 562 -19.10 -35.69 -23.78
CA LEU A 562 -18.36 -36.34 -24.90
C LEU A 562 -16.83 -36.40 -24.76
N VAL A 563 -16.26 -36.26 -23.56
CA VAL A 563 -14.82 -36.51 -23.34
C VAL A 563 -14.59 -37.43 -22.13
N VAL A 564 -15.14 -38.64 -22.18
CA VAL A 564 -14.72 -39.77 -21.31
C VAL A 564 -14.31 -41.01 -22.13
N ALA A 565 -14.25 -40.92 -23.46
CA ALA A 565 -13.96 -42.07 -24.32
C ALA A 565 -12.52 -42.14 -24.90
N ALA A 566 -11.55 -41.35 -24.40
CA ALA A 566 -10.22 -41.27 -25.05
C ALA A 566 -8.97 -41.34 -24.13
N VAL A 567 -9.05 -41.84 -22.89
CA VAL A 567 -7.85 -42.03 -22.03
C VAL A 567 -7.68 -43.47 -21.49
N ALA A 568 -8.47 -44.44 -21.95
CA ALA A 568 -8.26 -45.87 -21.62
C ALA A 568 -7.35 -46.63 -22.62
N GLY A 569 -6.48 -45.93 -23.37
CA GLY A 569 -5.79 -46.51 -24.54
C GLY A 569 -4.25 -46.43 -24.57
N ILE A 570 -3.55 -45.84 -23.59
CA ILE A 570 -2.08 -45.63 -23.66
C ILE A 570 -1.32 -46.32 -22.51
N GLY A 571 -1.98 -47.20 -21.74
CA GLY A 571 -1.39 -47.91 -20.60
C GLY A 571 -0.90 -49.34 -20.85
N LEU A 572 -0.82 -49.83 -22.10
CA LEU A 572 -0.49 -51.25 -22.38
C LEU A 572 0.58 -51.51 -23.45
N THR A 573 1.28 -50.49 -23.95
CA THR A 573 2.37 -50.65 -24.94
C THR A 573 3.79 -50.50 -24.35
N GLY A 574 3.94 -50.09 -23.09
CA GLY A 574 5.25 -49.88 -22.45
C GLY A 574 5.89 -51.14 -21.84
N THR A 575 5.12 -52.16 -21.46
CA THR A 575 5.64 -53.34 -20.74
C THR A 575 6.05 -54.50 -21.66
N ALA A 576 5.61 -54.51 -22.93
CA ALA A 576 6.02 -55.51 -23.91
C ALA A 576 7.41 -55.23 -24.55
N LEU A 577 7.84 -53.97 -24.62
CA LEU A 577 9.13 -53.57 -25.21
C LEU A 577 10.34 -53.78 -24.28
N LEU A 578 10.12 -53.81 -22.96
CA LEU A 578 11.16 -54.10 -21.97
C LEU A 578 11.45 -55.61 -21.81
N ALA A 579 10.48 -56.48 -22.10
CA ALA A 579 10.68 -57.94 -22.11
C ALA A 579 11.45 -58.43 -23.35
N LEU A 580 11.23 -57.80 -24.52
CA LEU A 580 11.92 -58.15 -25.78
C LEU A 580 13.38 -57.67 -25.85
N ARG A 581 13.76 -56.62 -25.11
CA ARG A 581 15.17 -56.17 -25.01
C ARG A 581 16.03 -57.08 -24.11
N ARG A 582 15.45 -57.71 -23.08
CA ARG A 582 16.16 -58.68 -22.22
C ARG A 582 16.32 -60.07 -22.85
N ALA A 583 15.51 -60.44 -23.83
CA ALA A 583 15.64 -61.72 -24.54
C ALA A 583 16.70 -61.72 -25.66
N ARG A 584 17.08 -60.56 -26.22
CA ARG A 584 18.12 -60.46 -27.28
C ARG A 584 19.57 -60.32 -26.78
N LEU A 585 19.78 -60.17 -25.47
CA LEU A 585 21.12 -60.09 -24.85
C LEU A 585 21.61 -61.42 -24.28
N ARG A 586 20.90 -62.54 -24.51
CA ARG A 586 21.31 -63.89 -24.10
C ARG A 586 21.63 -64.86 -25.24
N THR A 587 21.65 -64.37 -26.48
CA THR A 587 22.16 -65.13 -27.63
C THR A 587 23.06 -64.24 -28.48
N ARG A 588 24.24 -63.91 -27.93
CA ARG A 588 25.51 -63.76 -28.65
C ARG A 588 26.63 -64.08 -27.67
#